data_AF-A0AAD0W733-F1
#
_entry.id   AF-A0AAD0W733-F1
#
_cell.length_a   1.000
_cell.length_b   1.000
_cell.length_c   1.000
_cell.angle_alpha   90.00
_cell.angle_beta   90.00
_cell.angle_gamma   90.00
#
_symmetry.space_group_name_H-M   'P 1'
#
loop_
_entity.id
_entity.type
_entity.pdbx_description
1 polymer ?
#
loop_
_entity_poly.entity_id
_entity_poly.type
_entity_poly.pdbx_seq_one_letter_code
_entity_poly.pdbx_strand_id
1 'polypeptide(L)'
;MTPLFSLLPLAKPPPVNGQDQLRLLSQTLDACALALNGFSLLRSTLAAIQAKSIPGSHQYLLARLSIEVLDDYAARLQQLSSAVQDEQQETAPLLFHAGVGGGVRATCR
;
A
#
# COMPACT_ATOMS: atom_id res chain seq x y z
N MET A 1 4.11 19.44 -44.26
CA MET A 1 2.93 19.37 -43.37
C MET A 1 3.42 19.14 -41.95
N THR A 2 3.36 20.16 -41.10
CA THR A 2 3.70 20.09 -39.67
C THR A 2 2.43 19.86 -38.88
N PRO A 3 2.35 18.86 -37.98
CA PRO A 3 1.10 18.61 -37.28
C PRO A 3 0.94 19.59 -36.09
N LEU A 4 -0.23 20.23 -36.05
CA LEU A 4 -0.67 21.27 -35.09
C LEU A 4 -1.05 20.70 -33.71
N PHE A 5 -0.27 19.77 -33.13
CA PHE A 5 -0.58 19.22 -31.80
C PHE A 5 -0.02 20.04 -30.62
N SER A 6 0.62 21.19 -30.86
CA SER A 6 1.24 22.03 -29.82
C SER A 6 0.31 23.01 -29.08
N LEU A 7 -1.03 22.90 -29.19
CA LEU A 7 -1.94 23.93 -28.64
C LEU A 7 -3.12 23.39 -27.82
N LEU A 8 -2.93 22.30 -27.08
CA LEU A 8 -3.80 22.03 -25.94
C LEU A 8 -3.01 22.39 -24.67
N PRO A 9 -3.47 23.36 -23.86
CA PRO A 9 -3.00 23.49 -22.49
C PRO A 9 -3.26 22.12 -21.85
N LEU A 10 -2.20 21.37 -21.60
CA LEU A 10 -2.25 20.17 -20.80
C LEU A 10 -2.77 20.63 -19.45
N ALA A 11 -4.08 20.47 -19.23
CA ALA A 11 -4.76 20.91 -18.05
C ALA A 11 -4.01 20.29 -16.88
N LYS A 12 -3.32 21.14 -16.12
CA LYS A 12 -2.61 20.76 -14.91
C LYS A 12 -3.59 19.91 -14.10
N PRO A 13 -3.24 18.65 -13.75
CA PRO A 13 -4.13 17.86 -12.92
C PRO A 13 -4.44 18.70 -11.67
N PRO A 14 -5.71 18.73 -11.23
CA PRO A 14 -6.10 19.53 -10.09
C PRO A 14 -5.16 19.18 -8.92
N PRO A 15 -4.77 20.15 -8.08
CA PRO A 15 -3.97 19.85 -6.91
C PRO A 15 -4.78 18.87 -6.06
N VAL A 16 -4.43 17.59 -6.13
CA VAL A 16 -4.97 16.59 -5.23
C VAL A 16 -4.60 17.08 -3.85
N ASN A 17 -5.61 17.31 -3.00
CA ASN A 17 -5.39 17.63 -1.61
C ASN A 17 -4.53 16.51 -1.03
N GLY A 18 -3.27 16.79 -0.70
CA GLY A 18 -2.33 15.76 -0.22
C GLY A 18 -2.85 15.02 1.02
N GLN A 19 -3.75 15.64 1.80
CA GLN A 19 -4.45 15.00 2.91
C GLN A 19 -5.42 13.88 2.48
N ASP A 20 -6.13 14.03 1.37
CA ASP A 20 -7.07 13.01 0.88
C ASP A 20 -6.31 11.80 0.34
N GLN A 21 -5.16 12.03 -0.30
CA GLN A 21 -4.26 10.97 -0.75
C GLN A 21 -3.64 10.21 0.43
N LEU A 22 -3.15 10.92 1.46
CA LEU A 22 -2.63 10.29 2.69
C LEU A 22 -3.72 9.50 3.43
N ARG A 23 -4.95 10.02 3.49
CA ARG A 23 -6.08 9.31 4.10
C ARG A 23 -6.40 8.02 3.36
N LEU A 24 -6.49 8.06 2.02
CA LEU A 24 -6.76 6.89 1.20
C LEU A 24 -5.66 5.83 1.34
N LEU A 25 -4.40 6.28 1.39
CA LEU A 25 -3.24 5.40 1.59
C LEU A 25 -3.28 4.73 2.97
N SER A 26 -3.56 5.48 4.03
CA SER A 26 -3.77 4.92 5.39
C SER A 26 -4.87 3.86 5.41
N GLN A 27 -6.02 4.16 4.80
CA GLN A 27 -7.13 3.19 4.72
C GLN A 27 -6.75 1.93 3.93
N THR A 28 -5.94 2.09 2.90
CA THR A 28 -5.44 0.97 2.09
C THR A 28 -4.50 0.09 2.92
N LEU A 29 -3.57 0.69 3.68
CA LEU A 29 -2.68 -0.05 4.58
C LEU A 29 -3.45 -0.80 5.68
N ASP A 30 -4.47 -0.19 6.26
CA ASP A 30 -5.34 -0.85 7.24
C ASP A 30 -6.09 -2.05 6.62
N ALA A 31 -6.60 -1.89 5.40
CA ALA A 31 -7.22 -2.98 4.65
C ALA A 31 -6.21 -4.11 4.32
N CYS A 32 -4.96 -3.76 3.97
CA CYS A 32 -3.90 -4.74 3.76
C CYS A 32 -3.58 -5.51 5.05
N ALA A 33 -3.49 -4.83 6.19
CA ALA A 33 -3.27 -5.46 7.49
C ALA A 33 -4.42 -6.42 7.85
N LEU A 34 -5.67 -6.02 7.60
CA LEU A 34 -6.84 -6.88 7.81
C LEU A 34 -6.80 -8.12 6.90
N ALA A 35 -6.44 -7.95 5.63
CA ALA A 35 -6.32 -9.06 4.67
C ALA A 35 -5.21 -10.04 5.08
N LEU A 36 -4.04 -9.57 5.54
CA LEU A 36 -2.95 -10.41 6.03
C LEU A 36 -3.35 -11.21 7.29
N ASN A 37 -4.13 -10.61 8.18
CA ASN A 37 -4.71 -11.34 9.32
C ASN A 37 -5.67 -12.44 8.85
N GLY A 38 -6.52 -12.14 7.85
CA GLY A 38 -7.39 -13.13 7.22
C GLY A 38 -6.62 -14.28 6.56
N PHE A 39 -5.52 -13.97 5.87
CA PHE A 39 -4.63 -14.97 5.29
C PHE A 39 -4.00 -15.85 6.36
N SER A 40 -3.57 -15.28 7.49
CA SER A 40 -3.01 -16.05 8.61
C SER A 40 -4.01 -17.08 9.16
N LEU A 41 -5.28 -16.68 9.30
CA LEU A 41 -6.35 -17.59 9.76
C LEU A 41 -6.63 -18.70 8.74
N LEU A 42 -6.72 -18.34 7.45
CA LEU A 42 -6.93 -19.31 6.37
C LEU A 42 -5.77 -20.32 6.30
N ARG A 43 -4.52 -19.84 6.40
CA ARG A 43 -3.32 -20.68 6.42
C ARG A 43 -3.37 -21.68 7.58
N SER A 44 -3.70 -21.21 8.78
CA SER A 44 -3.84 -22.08 9.96
C SER A 44 -4.91 -23.15 9.75
N THR A 45 -6.03 -22.77 9.14
CA THR A 45 -7.14 -23.70 8.85
C THR A 45 -6.72 -24.75 7.82
N LEU A 46 -6.07 -24.33 6.74
CA LEU A 46 -5.55 -25.24 5.71
C LEU A 46 -4.47 -26.16 6.25
N ALA A 47 -3.58 -25.66 7.12
CA ALA A 47 -2.56 -26.48 7.78
C ALA A 47 -3.19 -27.55 8.68
N ALA A 48 -4.26 -27.20 9.40
CA ALA A 48 -5.01 -28.17 10.21
C ALA A 48 -5.72 -29.22 9.33
N ILE A 49 -6.26 -28.83 8.17
CA ILE A 49 -6.83 -29.78 7.20
C ILE A 49 -5.73 -30.70 6.65
N GLN A 50 -4.59 -30.14 6.24
CA GLN A 50 -3.46 -30.89 5.72
C GLN A 50 -2.94 -31.91 6.74
N ALA A 51 -2.78 -31.52 8.01
CA ALA A 51 -2.30 -32.38 9.09
C ALA A 51 -3.26 -33.55 9.41
N LYS A 52 -4.56 -33.36 9.18
CA LYS A 52 -5.59 -34.40 9.36
C LYS A 52 -5.81 -35.26 8.10
N SER A 53 -5.24 -34.86 6.97
CA SER A 53 -5.43 -35.55 5.68
C SER A 53 -4.38 -36.64 5.49
N ILE A 54 -4.75 -37.69 4.76
CA ILE A 54 -3.79 -38.74 4.38
C ILE A 54 -2.77 -38.14 3.40
N PRO A 55 -1.45 -38.28 3.64
CA PRO A 55 -0.43 -37.80 2.71
C PRO A 55 -0.64 -38.35 1.30
N GLY A 56 -0.59 -37.47 0.30
CA GLY A 56 -0.82 -37.84 -1.10
C GLY A 56 -2.29 -37.98 -1.52
N SER A 57 -3.25 -37.86 -0.57
CA SER A 57 -4.67 -37.75 -0.93
C SER A 57 -4.95 -36.43 -1.66
N HIS A 58 -6.06 -36.41 -2.42
CA HIS A 58 -6.53 -35.20 -3.09
C HIS A 58 -6.71 -34.02 -2.13
N GLN A 59 -7.28 -34.27 -0.94
CA GLN A 59 -7.47 -33.25 0.09
C GLN A 59 -6.14 -32.70 0.62
N TYR A 60 -5.15 -33.57 0.85
CA TYR A 60 -3.80 -33.16 1.24
C TYR A 60 -3.14 -32.28 0.18
N LEU A 61 -3.24 -32.66 -1.10
CA LEU A 61 -2.68 -31.90 -2.21
C LEU A 61 -3.36 -30.54 -2.36
N LEU A 62 -4.69 -30.48 -2.29
CA LEU A 62 -5.44 -29.22 -2.34
C LEU A 62 -5.08 -28.29 -1.19
N ALA A 63 -4.97 -28.81 0.03
CA ALA A 63 -4.58 -28.01 1.19
C ALA A 63 -3.16 -27.45 1.02
N ARG A 64 -2.21 -28.28 0.57
CA ARG A 64 -0.83 -27.85 0.32
C ARG A 64 -0.74 -26.76 -0.74
N LEU A 65 -1.36 -26.96 -1.91
CA LEU A 65 -1.36 -25.98 -3.00
C LEU A 65 -2.05 -24.67 -2.59
N SER A 66 -3.13 -24.77 -1.80
CA SER A 66 -3.83 -23.58 -1.30
C SER A 66 -2.96 -22.78 -0.33
N ILE A 67 -2.15 -23.45 0.51
CA ILE A 67 -1.17 -22.78 1.39
C ILE A 67 -0.09 -22.11 0.55
N GLU A 68 0.48 -22.80 -0.44
CA GLU A 68 1.50 -22.23 -1.33
C GLU A 68 1.02 -20.94 -2.01
N VAL A 69 -0.19 -20.95 -2.57
CA VAL A 69 -0.79 -19.78 -3.21
C VAL A 69 -1.06 -18.65 -2.20
N LEU A 70 -1.57 -18.99 -1.02
CA LEU A 70 -1.87 -18.03 0.03
C LEU A 70 -0.60 -17.33 0.53
N ASP A 71 0.50 -18.08 0.67
CA ASP A 71 1.80 -17.55 1.08
C ASP A 71 2.38 -16.60 0.01
N ASP A 72 2.25 -16.92 -1.29
CA ASP A 72 2.67 -16.02 -2.38
C ASP A 72 1.88 -14.70 -2.37
N TYR A 73 0.55 -14.77 -2.21
CA TYR A 73 -0.29 -13.57 -2.10
C TYR A 73 0.04 -12.74 -0.85
N ALA A 74 0.28 -13.39 0.29
CA ALA A 74 0.68 -12.69 1.51
C ALA A 74 2.01 -11.96 1.33
N ALA A 75 3.00 -12.61 0.71
CA ALA A 75 4.30 -12.00 0.43
C ALA A 75 4.18 -10.79 -0.51
N ARG A 76 3.40 -10.90 -1.60
CA ARG A 76 3.15 -9.79 -2.53
C ARG A 76 2.46 -8.62 -1.84
N LEU A 77 1.46 -8.91 -1.00
CA LEU A 77 0.73 -7.87 -0.27
C LEU A 77 1.63 -7.16 0.76
N GLN A 78 2.51 -7.91 1.44
CA GLN A 78 3.51 -7.34 2.35
C GLN A 78 4.55 -6.48 1.63
N GLN A 79 5.00 -6.90 0.44
CA GLN A 79 5.90 -6.09 -0.39
C GLN A 79 5.26 -4.78 -0.81
N LEU A 80 4.01 -4.82 -1.26
CA LEU A 80 3.24 -3.62 -1.62
C LEU A 80 3.07 -2.69 -0.41
N SER A 81 2.69 -3.22 0.76
CA SER A 81 2.54 -2.36 1.95
C SER A 81 3.85 -1.75 2.41
N SER A 82 4.98 -2.48 2.29
CA SER A 82 6.30 -1.98 2.69
C SER A 82 6.80 -0.89 1.74
N ALA A 83 6.66 -1.10 0.42
CA ALA A 83 7.02 -0.10 -0.57
C ALA A 83 6.25 1.22 -0.38
N VAL A 84 4.96 1.12 -0.06
CA VAL A 84 4.11 2.28 0.22
C VAL A 84 4.51 3.01 1.51
N GLN A 85 4.96 2.28 2.54
CA GLN A 85 5.45 2.89 3.79
C GLN A 85 6.79 3.62 3.59
N ASP A 86 7.71 3.04 2.81
CA ASP A 86 9.00 3.70 2.48
C ASP A 86 8.77 5.00 1.70
N GLU A 87 7.90 5.00 0.69
CA GLU A 87 7.56 6.22 -0.07
C GLU A 87 6.93 7.30 0.82
N GLN A 88 6.12 6.92 1.81
CA GLN A 88 5.52 7.87 2.77
C GLN A 88 6.59 8.49 3.67
N GLN A 89 7.59 7.72 4.08
CA GLN A 89 8.67 8.19 4.95
C GLN A 89 9.68 9.08 4.20
N GLU A 90 9.83 8.87 2.89
CA GLU A 90 10.67 9.71 2.02
C GLU A 90 9.99 11.02 1.60
N THR A 91 8.65 11.06 1.53
CA THR A 91 7.88 12.29 1.19
C THR A 91 7.47 13.12 2.42
N ALA A 92 7.37 12.52 3.60
CA ALA A 92 7.08 13.23 4.85
C ALA A 92 8.09 14.33 5.27
N PRO A 93 9.40 14.30 4.97
CA PRO A 93 10.32 15.37 5.40
C PRO A 93 10.17 16.64 4.55
N LEU A 94 9.65 16.55 3.32
CA LEU A 94 9.66 17.66 2.37
C LEU A 94 8.46 18.62 2.51
N LEU A 95 7.40 18.22 3.21
CA LEU A 95 6.20 19.05 3.41
C LEU A 95 6.26 19.98 4.63
N PHE A 96 7.23 19.82 5.54
CA PHE A 96 7.32 20.65 6.75
C PHE A 96 8.18 21.91 6.62
N HIS A 97 8.80 22.19 5.46
CA HIS A 97 9.70 23.35 5.30
C HIS A 97 9.23 24.45 4.33
N ALA A 98 8.13 24.26 3.59
CA ALA A 98 7.64 25.26 2.64
C ALA A 98 6.50 26.12 3.21
N GLY A 99 6.65 26.63 4.44
CA GLY A 99 5.56 27.31 5.13
C GLY A 99 5.94 28.19 6.31
N VAL A 100 6.98 29.03 6.20
CA VAL A 100 7.06 30.25 7.02
C VAL A 100 7.47 31.42 6.12
N GLY A 101 6.45 32.07 5.58
CA GLY A 101 6.54 33.42 5.04
C GLY A 101 6.93 34.43 6.13
N GLY A 102 7.46 35.56 5.67
CA GLY A 102 8.11 36.59 6.47
C GLY A 102 7.35 37.03 7.72
N GLY A 103 8.09 37.11 8.83
CA GLY A 103 7.68 37.73 10.08
C GLY A 103 8.66 38.85 10.43
N VAL A 104 8.12 40.07 10.44
CA VAL A 104 8.76 41.33 10.81
C VAL A 104 9.50 41.22 12.15
N ARG A 105 10.74 41.72 12.17
CA ARG A 105 11.55 41.88 13.39
C ARG A 105 10.92 42.95 14.29
N ALA A 106 10.26 42.53 15.35
CA ALA A 106 9.88 43.38 16.47
C ALA A 106 10.77 43.04 17.67
N THR A 107 11.72 43.92 17.98
CA THR A 107 12.38 43.97 19.30
C THR A 107 11.90 45.23 19.99
N CYS A 108 10.97 45.05 20.93
CA CYS A 108 10.63 46.05 21.94
C CYS A 108 11.68 46.02 23.05
N ARG A 109 12.20 47.22 23.36
CA ARG A 109 12.96 47.65 24.56
C ARG A 109 14.20 46.87 24.97
#